data_AF-A0A1I3BYR3-F1
#
_entry.id   AF-A0A1I3BYR3-F1
#
_cell.length_a   1.000
_cell.length_b   1.000
_cell.length_c   1.000
_cell.angle_alpha   90.00
_cell.angle_beta   90.00
_cell.angle_gamma   90.00
#
_symmetry.space_group_name_H-M   'P 1'
#
loop_
_entity.id
_entity.type
_entity.pdbx_description
1 polymer ?
#
loop_
_entity_poly.entity_id
_entity_poly.type
_entity_poly.pdbx_seq_one_letter_code
_entity_poly.pdbx_strand_id
1 'polypeptide(L)'
;MLKTPQPRSKDQGFTLIELLVVVVIIGILAAIAIPTFLNQREKAADSATKSDLKNAATAVETFFVDKQTYVGAALDPATETEGVDVTLANPTIDAFCLVGTNAGGSGYFMYDSTDGGLQPISTPGAGACAGVTPPPAG
;
A
#
# COMPACT_ATOMS: atom_id res chain seq x y z
N MET A 1 -62.91 32.34 30.28
CA MET A 1 -61.86 31.31 30.09
C MET A 1 -60.73 31.97 29.30
N LEU A 2 -59.75 32.60 29.97
CA LEU A 2 -58.65 33.30 29.31
C LEU A 2 -57.63 32.28 28.79
N LYS A 3 -57.37 32.30 27.48
CA LYS A 3 -56.28 31.57 26.83
C LYS A 3 -54.99 32.36 27.03
N THR A 4 -54.10 31.90 27.90
CA THR A 4 -52.77 32.52 28.06
C THR A 4 -51.90 32.24 26.82
N PRO A 5 -51.19 33.25 26.27
CA PRO A 5 -50.28 33.05 25.15
C PRO A 5 -49.02 32.31 25.64
N GLN A 6 -48.72 31.16 25.04
CA GLN A 6 -47.49 30.42 25.30
C GLN A 6 -46.31 31.09 24.59
N PRO A 7 -45.15 31.28 25.25
CA PRO A 7 -43.97 31.84 24.61
C PRO A 7 -43.43 30.86 23.55
N ARG A 8 -43.38 31.30 22.28
CA ARG A 8 -42.67 30.58 21.21
C ARG A 8 -41.19 30.54 21.56
N SER A 9 -40.61 29.34 21.62
CA SER A 9 -39.17 29.15 21.55
C SER A 9 -38.66 29.88 20.30
N LYS A 10 -37.71 30.81 20.51
CA LYS A 10 -37.01 31.46 19.40
C LYS A 10 -36.13 30.39 18.77
N ASP A 11 -36.52 29.89 17.60
CA ASP A 11 -35.64 29.10 16.76
C ASP A 11 -34.42 29.98 16.43
N GLN A 12 -33.28 29.64 17.02
CA GLN A 12 -32.01 30.28 16.74
C GLN A 12 -31.52 29.72 15.42
N GLY A 13 -31.76 30.45 14.32
CA GLY A 13 -31.20 30.11 13.02
C GLY A 13 -29.69 30.35 13.01
N PHE A 14 -28.94 29.43 12.41
CA PHE A 14 -27.51 29.62 12.12
C PHE A 14 -27.33 30.86 11.23
N THR A 15 -26.32 31.67 11.55
CA THR A 15 -25.98 32.82 10.72
C THR A 15 -25.19 32.36 9.49
N LEU A 16 -25.39 33.02 8.35
CA LEU A 16 -24.61 32.75 7.14
C LEU A 16 -23.11 32.98 7.36
N ILE A 17 -22.76 33.90 8.26
CA ILE A 17 -21.37 34.19 8.61
C ILE A 17 -20.71 33.08 9.42
N GLU A 18 -21.45 32.38 10.30
CA GLU A 18 -20.95 31.20 11.02
C GLU A 18 -20.58 30.08 10.04
N LEU A 19 -21.45 29.80 9.08
CA LEU A 19 -21.16 28.78 8.08
C LEU A 19 -20.02 29.20 7.14
N LEU A 20 -19.90 30.49 6.82
CA LEU A 20 -18.82 31.01 5.99
C LEU A 20 -17.45 30.85 6.65
N VAL A 21 -17.31 31.21 7.93
CA VAL A 21 -16.04 31.05 8.65
C VAL A 21 -15.63 29.58 8.75
N VAL A 22 -16.60 28.68 8.98
CA VAL A 22 -16.33 27.25 9.11
C VAL A 22 -15.77 26.66 7.81
N VAL A 23 -16.37 26.96 6.66
CA VAL A 23 -15.88 26.44 5.38
C VAL A 23 -14.51 27.00 5.01
N VAL A 24 -14.21 28.25 5.41
CA VAL A 24 -12.87 28.85 5.22
C VAL A 24 -11.83 28.11 6.06
N ILE A 25 -12.12 27.83 7.34
CA ILE A 25 -11.18 27.09 8.20
C ILE A 25 -10.97 25.65 7.69
N ILE A 26 -12.04 24.94 7.33
CA ILE A 26 -11.94 23.59 6.76
C ILE A 26 -11.15 23.62 5.44
N GLY A 27 -11.33 24.65 4.61
CA GLY A 27 -10.57 24.84 3.37
C GLY A 27 -9.06 24.97 3.61
N ILE A 28 -8.65 25.74 4.62
CA ILE A 28 -7.23 25.90 4.98
C ILE A 28 -6.64 24.57 5.49
N LEU A 29 -7.37 23.86 6.35
CA LEU A 29 -6.93 22.57 6.88
C LEU A 29 -6.82 21.51 5.77
N ALA A 30 -7.82 21.45 4.88
CA ALA A 30 -7.83 20.51 3.77
C ALA A 30 -6.67 20.75 2.79
N ALA A 31 -6.34 22.02 2.51
CA ALA A 31 -5.23 22.37 1.62
C ALA A 31 -3.87 21.81 2.08
N ILE A 32 -3.63 21.74 3.40
CA ILE A 32 -2.39 21.16 3.97
C ILE A 32 -2.51 19.63 4.13
N ALA A 33 -3.69 19.16 4.53
CA ALA A 33 -3.91 17.76 4.85
C ALA A 33 -3.89 16.86 3.61
N ILE A 34 -4.52 17.27 2.50
CA ILE A 34 -4.64 16.46 1.28
C ILE A 34 -3.28 16.03 0.70
N PRO A 35 -2.31 16.92 0.41
CA PRO A 35 -1.03 16.49 -0.16
C PRO A 35 -0.26 15.59 0.81
N THR A 36 -0.33 15.87 2.11
CA THR A 36 0.33 15.06 3.13
C THR A 36 -0.29 13.65 3.21
N PHE A 37 -1.62 13.56 3.16
CA PHE A 37 -2.34 12.29 3.18
C PHE A 37 -2.04 11.43 1.95
N LEU A 38 -1.98 12.04 0.76
CA LEU A 38 -1.62 11.32 -0.48
C LEU A 38 -0.21 10.72 -0.39
N ASN A 39 0.77 11.51 0.06
CA ASN A 39 2.14 11.03 0.28
C ASN A 39 2.22 9.91 1.34
N GLN A 40 1.43 10.00 2.40
CA GLN A 40 1.37 8.96 3.44
C GLN A 40 0.76 7.65 2.91
N ARG A 41 -0.28 7.75 2.06
CA ARG A 41 -0.90 6.59 1.42
C ARG A 41 0.06 5.86 0.50
N GLU A 42 0.81 6.60 -0.32
CA GLU A 42 1.86 6.03 -1.17
C GLU A 42 2.92 5.29 -0.36
N LYS A 43 3.45 5.92 0.69
CA LYS A 43 4.43 5.28 1.59
C LYS A 43 3.88 4.06 2.31
N ALA A 44 2.60 4.07 2.67
CA ALA A 44 1.94 2.92 3.28
C ALA A 44 1.84 1.75 2.29
N ALA A 45 1.48 2.02 1.03
CA ALA A 45 1.42 1.00 -0.02
C ALA A 45 2.80 0.39 -0.31
N ASP A 46 3.85 1.22 -0.38
CA ASP A 46 5.22 0.75 -0.55
C ASP A 46 5.70 -0.10 0.63
N SER A 47 5.34 0.30 1.86
CA SER A 47 5.66 -0.46 3.06
C SER A 47 4.94 -1.80 3.11
N ALA A 48 3.67 -1.84 2.69
CA ALA A 48 2.89 -3.07 2.59
C ALA A 48 3.54 -4.04 1.59
N THR A 49 3.88 -3.56 0.39
CA THR A 49 4.56 -4.35 -0.65
C THR A 49 5.86 -4.97 -0.14
N LYS A 50 6.70 -4.19 0.57
CA LYS A 50 7.94 -4.70 1.16
C LYS A 50 7.71 -5.73 2.26
N SER A 51 6.63 -5.61 3.01
CA SER A 51 6.24 -6.58 4.03
C SER A 51 5.79 -7.89 3.38
N ASP A 52 4.94 -7.81 2.38
CA ASP A 52 4.40 -8.97 1.68
C ASP A 52 5.49 -9.72 0.93
N LEU A 53 6.45 -9.01 0.33
CA LEU A 53 7.64 -9.62 -0.26
C LEU A 53 8.47 -10.42 0.75
N LYS A 54 8.64 -9.93 1.98
CA LYS A 54 9.36 -10.66 3.04
C LYS A 54 8.58 -11.87 3.53
N ASN A 55 7.26 -11.75 3.63
CA ASN A 55 6.38 -12.86 3.99
C ASN A 55 6.43 -13.95 2.92
N ALA A 56 6.31 -13.57 1.65
CA ALA A 56 6.43 -14.46 0.49
C ALA A 56 7.83 -15.12 0.43
N ALA A 57 8.91 -14.37 0.67
CA ALA A 57 10.25 -14.93 0.76
C ALA A 57 10.32 -16.01 1.84
N THR A 58 9.78 -15.75 3.03
CA THR A 58 9.73 -16.73 4.11
C THR A 58 8.94 -17.98 3.74
N ALA A 59 7.82 -17.83 3.01
CA ALA A 59 7.03 -18.95 2.53
C ALA A 59 7.80 -19.80 1.50
N VAL A 60 8.51 -19.16 0.57
CA VAL A 60 9.33 -19.83 -0.45
C VAL A 60 10.55 -20.52 0.18
N GLU A 61 11.18 -19.91 1.18
CA GLU A 61 12.25 -20.51 1.99
C GLU A 61 11.74 -21.76 2.75
N THR A 62 10.53 -21.70 3.30
CA THR A 62 9.90 -22.86 3.96
C THR A 62 9.69 -24.01 2.96
N PHE A 63 9.29 -23.72 1.72
CA PHE A 63 9.18 -24.73 0.67
C PHE A 63 10.52 -25.41 0.37
N PHE A 64 11.63 -24.65 0.36
CA PHE A 64 12.96 -25.21 0.16
C PHE A 64 13.38 -26.15 1.28
N VAL A 65 13.01 -25.87 2.54
CA VAL A 65 13.26 -26.79 3.66
C VAL A 65 12.67 -28.18 3.36
N ASP A 66 11.47 -28.25 2.80
CA ASP A 66 10.78 -29.52 2.51
C ASP A 66 11.20 -30.17 1.18
N LYS A 67 11.49 -29.37 0.16
CA LYS A 67 11.69 -29.85 -1.22
C LYS A 67 13.13 -29.79 -1.71
N GLN A 68 14.00 -29.06 -1.01
CA GLN A 68 15.41 -28.82 -1.39
C GLN A 68 15.55 -28.19 -2.79
N THR A 69 14.52 -27.46 -3.22
CA THR A 69 14.47 -26.70 -4.47
C THR A 69 13.40 -25.61 -4.37
N TYR A 70 13.57 -24.49 -5.07
CA TYR A 70 12.50 -23.49 -5.23
C TYR A 70 11.62 -23.76 -6.45
N VAL A 71 12.03 -24.69 -7.33
CA VAL A 71 11.25 -25.05 -8.52
C VAL A 71 9.90 -25.63 -8.11
N GLY A 72 8.82 -25.02 -8.59
CA GLY A 72 7.46 -25.43 -8.27
C GLY A 72 6.92 -24.86 -6.96
N ALA A 73 7.66 -23.98 -6.28
CA ALA A 73 7.10 -23.13 -5.24
C ALA A 73 6.00 -22.25 -5.85
N ALA A 74 4.94 -22.02 -5.08
CA ALA A 74 3.82 -21.18 -5.47
C ALA A 74 3.45 -20.26 -4.31
N LEU A 75 3.05 -19.04 -4.65
CA LEU A 75 2.53 -18.07 -3.69
C LEU A 75 1.00 -18.16 -3.69
N ASP A 76 0.40 -17.91 -2.52
CA ASP A 76 -1.04 -17.74 -2.39
C ASP A 76 -1.38 -16.24 -2.42
N PRO A 77 -1.99 -15.72 -3.50
CA PRO A 77 -2.33 -14.31 -3.61
C PRO A 77 -3.34 -13.87 -2.54
N ALA A 78 -4.06 -14.79 -1.89
CA ALA A 78 -4.97 -14.46 -0.79
C ALA A 78 -4.24 -14.00 0.49
N THR A 79 -2.92 -14.17 0.57
CA THR A 79 -2.10 -13.74 1.72
C THR A 79 -1.52 -12.34 1.57
N GLU A 80 -1.75 -11.69 0.42
CA GLU A 80 -1.21 -10.39 0.08
C GLU A 80 -2.14 -9.26 0.56
N THR A 81 -1.56 -8.09 0.83
CA THR A 81 -2.32 -6.89 1.19
C THR A 81 -3.15 -6.42 -0.01
N GLU A 82 -4.35 -5.91 0.22
CA GLU A 82 -5.19 -5.37 -0.86
C GLU A 82 -4.46 -4.29 -1.67
N GLY A 83 -4.39 -4.48 -2.99
CA GLY A 83 -3.71 -3.57 -3.92
C GLY A 83 -2.20 -3.77 -4.02
N VAL A 84 -1.68 -4.86 -3.45
CA VAL A 84 -0.34 -5.40 -3.65
C VAL A 84 -0.45 -6.71 -4.41
N ASP A 85 0.42 -6.90 -5.40
CA ASP A 85 0.57 -8.17 -6.14
C ASP A 85 2.02 -8.65 -5.97
N VAL A 86 2.23 -9.90 -5.53
CA VAL A 86 3.56 -10.53 -5.44
C VAL A 86 3.68 -11.69 -6.42
N THR A 87 4.74 -11.69 -7.23
CA THR A 87 5.01 -12.72 -8.23
C THR A 87 6.35 -13.37 -7.98
N LEU A 88 6.38 -14.70 -8.02
CA LEU A 88 7.61 -15.49 -8.03
C LEU A 88 8.18 -15.58 -9.44
N ALA A 89 9.42 -15.15 -9.60
CA ALA A 89 10.17 -15.17 -10.85
C ALA A 89 11.45 -16.00 -10.70
N ASN A 90 11.82 -16.66 -11.80
CA ASN A 90 13.08 -17.37 -11.96
C ASN A 90 13.44 -18.37 -10.82
N PRO A 91 12.50 -19.20 -10.32
CA PRO A 91 12.84 -20.17 -9.28
C PRO A 91 13.81 -21.23 -9.83
N THR A 92 14.97 -21.35 -9.21
CA THR A 92 15.98 -22.38 -9.50
C THR A 92 16.07 -23.37 -8.32
N ILE A 93 17.12 -24.19 -8.30
CA ILE A 93 17.36 -25.08 -7.17
C ILE A 93 17.75 -24.27 -5.92
N ASP A 94 18.53 -23.21 -6.07
CA ASP A 94 19.21 -22.50 -4.99
C ASP A 94 18.92 -20.99 -4.96
N ALA A 95 18.12 -20.48 -5.90
CA ALA A 95 17.79 -19.07 -5.98
C ALA A 95 16.35 -18.83 -6.43
N PHE A 96 15.81 -17.67 -6.09
CA PHE A 96 14.52 -17.18 -6.54
C PHE A 96 14.48 -15.65 -6.51
N CYS A 97 13.63 -15.07 -7.34
CA CYS A 97 13.31 -13.65 -7.32
C CYS A 97 11.83 -13.47 -6.98
N LEU A 98 11.50 -12.49 -6.15
CA LEU A 98 10.12 -12.03 -5.98
C LEU A 98 9.98 -10.61 -6.51
N VAL A 99 8.87 -10.34 -7.19
CA VAL A 99 8.51 -8.99 -7.66
C VAL A 99 7.21 -8.60 -6.99
N GLY A 100 7.21 -7.48 -6.28
CA GLY A 100 6.02 -6.92 -5.63
C GLY A 100 5.65 -5.61 -6.31
N THR A 101 4.40 -5.46 -6.69
CA THR A 101 3.87 -4.22 -7.28
C THR A 101 2.67 -3.72 -6.51
N ASN A 102 2.49 -2.40 -6.45
CA ASN A 102 1.35 -1.77 -5.80
C ASN A 102 0.71 -0.69 -6.67
N ALA A 103 -0.62 -0.69 -6.74
CA ALA A 103 -1.38 0.29 -7.52
C ALA A 103 -1.40 1.71 -6.91
N GLY A 104 -0.95 1.85 -5.65
CA GLY A 104 -1.07 3.09 -4.87
C GLY A 104 0.23 3.80 -4.54
N GLY A 105 1.39 3.32 -5.01
CA GLY A 105 2.69 3.89 -4.65
C GLY A 105 3.70 3.98 -5.78
N SER A 106 4.99 4.02 -5.45
CA SER A 106 6.03 4.54 -6.34
C SER A 106 6.48 3.58 -7.47
N GLY A 107 5.94 2.36 -7.54
CA GLY A 107 6.25 1.39 -8.60
C GLY A 107 6.34 -0.07 -8.14
N TYR A 108 7.53 -0.66 -8.24
CA TYR A 108 7.78 -2.07 -7.94
C TYR A 108 8.95 -2.26 -6.96
N PHE A 109 8.95 -3.35 -6.22
CA PHE A 109 10.05 -3.78 -5.36
C PHE A 109 10.44 -5.21 -5.71
N MET A 110 11.70 -5.56 -5.51
CA MET A 110 12.18 -6.92 -5.76
C MET A 110 12.82 -7.49 -4.51
N TYR A 111 12.69 -8.81 -4.31
CA TYR A 111 13.47 -9.57 -3.34
C TYR A 111 14.37 -10.54 -4.12
N ASP A 112 15.67 -10.40 -3.93
CA ASP A 112 16.67 -11.30 -4.52
C ASP A 112 17.20 -12.23 -3.43
N SER A 113 17.03 -13.54 -3.62
CA SER A 113 17.51 -14.53 -2.65
C SER A 113 19.04 -14.69 -2.68
N THR A 114 19.70 -14.40 -3.79
CA THR A 114 21.17 -14.47 -3.91
C THR A 114 21.84 -13.34 -3.15
N ASP A 115 21.26 -12.14 -3.20
CA ASP A 115 21.72 -10.97 -2.42
C ASP A 115 21.06 -10.91 -1.03
N GLY A 116 20.15 -11.85 -0.72
CA GLY A 116 19.52 -12.03 0.58
C GLY A 116 18.64 -10.87 1.03
N GLY A 117 18.03 -10.12 0.10
CA GLY A 117 17.38 -8.88 0.49
C GLY A 117 16.48 -8.19 -0.53
N LEU A 118 15.72 -7.23 0.01
CA LEU A 118 14.92 -6.30 -0.77
C LEU A 118 15.82 -5.33 -1.54
N GLN A 119 15.62 -5.26 -2.84
CA GLN A 119 16.33 -4.37 -3.74
C GLN A 119 15.58 -3.04 -3.91
N PRO A 120 16.31 -1.92 -4.14
CA PRO A 120 15.70 -0.64 -4.41
C PRO A 120 15.00 -0.59 -5.79
N ILE A 121 14.05 0.33 -5.92
CA ILE A 121 13.10 0.50 -7.04
C ILE A 121 13.70 0.78 -8.43
N SER A 122 15.03 0.87 -8.58
CA SER A 122 15.68 1.38 -9.79
C SER A 122 16.89 0.59 -10.29
N THR A 123 17.25 -0.51 -9.63
CA THR A 123 18.28 -1.42 -10.15
C THR A 123 17.61 -2.47 -11.03
N PRO A 124 18.04 -2.65 -12.30
CA PRO A 124 17.77 -3.91 -13.00
C PRO A 124 18.16 -5.04 -12.05
N GLY A 125 17.28 -6.02 -11.85
CA GLY A 125 17.55 -7.10 -10.90
C GLY A 125 18.95 -7.67 -11.13
N ALA A 126 19.74 -7.78 -10.07
CA ALA A 126 20.99 -8.54 -10.07
C ALA A 126 20.67 -10.00 -9.74
N GLY A 127 21.69 -10.84 -9.54
CA GLY A 127 21.52 -12.18 -8.95
C GLY A 127 20.36 -13.00 -9.53
N ALA A 128 19.48 -13.47 -8.65
CA ALA A 128 18.30 -14.26 -9.01
C ALA A 128 17.26 -13.47 -9.81
N CYS A 129 17.25 -12.14 -9.66
CA CYS A 129 16.36 -11.22 -10.35
C CYS A 129 16.89 -10.74 -11.70
N ALA A 130 18.03 -11.26 -12.17
CA ALA A 130 18.63 -10.87 -13.45
C ALA A 130 17.68 -11.08 -14.64
N GLY A 131 17.41 -10.00 -15.39
CA GLY A 131 16.53 -10.03 -16.56
C GLY A 131 15.03 -10.05 -16.23
N VAL A 132 14.65 -10.05 -14.95
CA VAL A 132 13.26 -9.85 -14.53
C VAL A 132 12.91 -8.38 -14.77
N THR A 133 12.08 -8.12 -15.77
CA THR A 133 11.51 -6.78 -15.97
C THR A 133 10.23 -6.66 -15.14
N PRO A 134 10.10 -5.61 -14.33
CA PRO A 134 8.86 -5.35 -13.62
C PRO A 134 7.74 -5.05 -14.61
N PRO A 135 6.48 -5.35 -14.26
CA PRO A 135 5.34 -4.94 -15.07
C PRO A 135 5.35 -3.40 -15.20
N PRO A 136 4.91 -2.85 -16.34
CA PRO A 136 4.87 -1.41 -16.54
C PRO A 136 4.04 -0.76 -15.43
N ALA A 137 4.60 0.26 -14.77
CA ALA A 137 3.86 1.07 -13.83
C ALA A 137 2.64 1.66 -14.56
N GLY A 138 1.44 1.26 -14.13
CA GLY A 138 0.17 1.76 -14.64
C GLY A 138 -0.15 3.16 -14.15
#